data_AF-A0A103R0F3-F1
#
_entry.id   AF-A0A103R0F3-F1
#
_cell.length_a   1.000
_cell.length_b   1.000
_cell.length_c   1.000
_cell.angle_alpha   90.00
_cell.angle_beta   90.00
_cell.angle_gamma   90.00
#
_symmetry.space_group_name_H-M   'P 1'
#
loop_
_entity.id
_entity.type
_entity.pdbx_description
1 polymer ?
#
loop_
_entity_poly.entity_id
_entity_poly.type
_entity_poly.pdbx_seq_one_letter_code
_entity_poly.pdbx_strand_id
1 'polypeptide(L)'
;MFSLMDTPDAYKGALKRLIRSRKRALYEEMGIAFEDNDSNQVDYYTILDVEFLGERMFGREFVEWLFQNTEPSELLFRLAREARVVLLPGRGFGTAHPSGRVSLANLNESDYRKIGRAMRKLIDEYVERYTAATGTKLDGKE
;
A
#
# COMPACT_ATOMS: atom_id res chain seq x y z
N MET A 1 11.32 0.46 -31.98
CA MET A 1 10.64 1.02 -33.16
C MET A 1 9.34 0.24 -33.36
N PHE A 2 8.33 0.51 -32.53
CA PHE A 2 6.99 -0.14 -32.54
C PHE A 2 5.90 0.87 -32.14
N SER A 3 6.26 1.87 -31.33
CA SER A 3 5.39 2.99 -30.94
C SER A 3 4.97 3.95 -32.05
N LEU A 4 5.47 3.78 -33.28
CA LEU A 4 5.16 4.63 -34.45
C LEU A 4 4.14 3.99 -35.41
N MET A 5 3.87 2.67 -35.27
CA MET A 5 2.97 1.92 -36.15
C MET A 5 1.70 1.44 -35.45
N ASP A 6 1.61 1.66 -34.14
CA ASP A 6 0.47 1.24 -33.34
C ASP A 6 -0.58 2.33 -33.30
N THR A 7 -1.85 1.96 -33.44
CA THR A 7 -2.97 2.89 -33.37
C THR A 7 -2.88 3.62 -32.03
N PRO A 8 -2.93 4.97 -31.94
CA PRO A 8 -2.27 5.74 -30.88
C PRO A 8 -2.66 5.46 -29.41
N ASP A 9 -3.64 4.61 -29.15
CA ASP A 9 -4.15 4.33 -27.80
C ASP A 9 -4.33 2.84 -27.44
N ALA A 10 -4.11 1.89 -28.37
CA ALA A 10 -4.35 0.47 -28.07
C ALA A 10 -3.36 -0.08 -27.03
N TYR A 11 -2.06 0.04 -27.28
CA TYR A 11 -1.00 -0.36 -26.35
C TYR A 11 -1.00 0.46 -25.07
N LYS A 12 -1.18 1.78 -25.18
CA LYS A 12 -1.27 2.69 -24.02
C LYS A 12 -2.46 2.32 -23.12
N GLY A 13 -3.61 2.02 -23.72
CA GLY A 13 -4.80 1.57 -23.03
C GLY A 13 -4.62 0.20 -22.37
N ALA A 14 -3.95 -0.74 -23.05
CA ALA A 14 -3.64 -2.05 -22.49
C ALA A 14 -2.71 -1.96 -21.27
N LEU A 15 -1.66 -1.13 -21.35
CA LEU A 15 -0.73 -0.93 -20.24
C LEU A 15 -1.43 -0.27 -19.04
N LYS A 16 -2.25 0.77 -19.28
CA LYS A 16 -3.05 1.41 -18.22
C LYS A 16 -3.97 0.40 -17.51
N ARG A 17 -4.68 -0.44 -18.28
CA ARG A 17 -5.54 -1.50 -17.71
C ARG A 17 -4.74 -2.48 -16.86
N LEU A 18 -3.58 -2.90 -17.33
CA LEU A 18 -2.70 -3.83 -16.61
C LEU A 18 -2.24 -3.24 -15.26
N ILE A 19 -1.74 -2.00 -15.26
CA ILE A 19 -1.31 -1.32 -14.04
C ILE A 19 -2.46 -1.17 -13.05
N ARG A 20 -3.66 -0.78 -13.53
CA ARG A 20 -4.85 -0.69 -12.68
C ARG A 20 -5.29 -2.03 -12.10
N SER A 21 -5.22 -3.12 -12.88
CA SER A 21 -5.53 -4.47 -12.40
C SER A 21 -4.59 -4.88 -11.26
N ARG A 22 -3.28 -4.61 -11.41
CA ARG A 22 -2.27 -4.89 -10.39
C ARG A 22 -2.46 -4.04 -9.12
N LYS A 23 -2.76 -2.76 -9.28
CA LYS A 23 -3.08 -1.85 -8.16
C LYS A 23 -4.32 -2.34 -7.42
N ARG A 24 -5.39 -2.66 -8.14
CA ARG A 24 -6.62 -3.20 -7.54
C ARG A 24 -6.36 -4.48 -6.77
N ALA A 25 -5.65 -5.44 -7.38
CA ALA A 25 -5.34 -6.71 -6.73
C ALA A 25 -4.52 -6.56 -5.44
N LEU A 26 -3.64 -5.55 -5.36
CA LEU A 26 -2.93 -5.20 -4.13
C LEU A 26 -3.91 -4.69 -3.05
N TYR A 27 -4.74 -3.70 -3.38
CA TYR A 27 -5.61 -3.03 -2.41
C TYR A 27 -6.79 -3.90 -1.95
N GLU A 28 -7.35 -4.73 -2.84
CA GLU A 28 -8.38 -5.73 -2.49
C GLU A 28 -7.91 -6.66 -1.38
N GLU A 29 -6.69 -7.18 -1.50
CA GLU A 29 -6.13 -8.13 -0.52
C GLU A 29 -5.69 -7.42 0.77
N MET A 30 -5.46 -6.10 0.73
CA MET A 30 -5.28 -5.28 1.92
C MET A 30 -6.61 -4.98 2.63
N GLY A 31 -7.76 -5.18 1.96
CA GLY A 31 -9.08 -4.82 2.49
C GLY A 31 -9.36 -3.32 2.45
N ILE A 32 -8.83 -2.61 1.45
CA ILE A 32 -9.02 -1.16 1.29
C ILE A 32 -9.85 -0.91 0.04
N ALA A 33 -10.96 -0.18 0.19
CA ALA A 33 -11.77 0.26 -0.94
C ALA A 33 -10.92 1.05 -1.95
N PHE A 34 -10.84 0.53 -3.18
CA PHE A 34 -10.09 1.16 -4.27
C PHE A 34 -11.01 2.10 -5.06
N GLU A 35 -10.82 3.41 -4.90
CA GLU A 35 -11.50 4.42 -5.71
C GLU A 35 -10.64 4.82 -6.92
N ASP A 36 -11.05 4.41 -8.12
CA ASP A 36 -10.38 4.73 -9.40
C ASP A 36 -10.76 6.14 -9.88
N ASN A 37 -10.48 7.17 -9.08
CA ASN A 37 -10.99 8.53 -9.32
C ASN A 37 -10.01 9.46 -10.08
N ASP A 38 -8.81 9.00 -10.44
CA ASP A 38 -7.81 9.85 -11.08
C ASP A 38 -7.41 9.38 -12.48
N SER A 39 -7.97 10.04 -13.50
CA SER A 39 -7.69 9.78 -14.91
C SER A 39 -6.24 10.14 -15.34
N ASN A 40 -5.53 10.94 -14.53
CA ASN A 40 -4.17 11.41 -14.79
C ASN A 40 -3.09 10.61 -14.04
N GLN A 41 -3.45 9.68 -13.15
CA GLN A 41 -2.46 8.83 -12.48
C GLN A 41 -1.85 7.82 -13.44
N VAL A 42 -0.54 7.93 -13.65
CA VAL A 42 0.26 7.00 -14.46
C VAL A 42 0.59 5.72 -13.66
N ASP A 43 0.37 5.73 -12.33
CA ASP A 43 0.41 4.57 -11.41
C ASP A 43 1.65 3.66 -11.55
N TYR A 44 2.78 4.19 -12.03
CA TYR A 44 4.00 3.40 -12.17
C TYR A 44 4.53 2.91 -10.82
N TYR A 45 4.23 3.68 -9.77
CA TYR A 45 4.44 3.35 -8.38
C TYR A 45 3.18 3.67 -7.58
N THR A 46 2.87 2.86 -6.59
CA THR A 46 1.93 3.21 -5.53
C THR A 46 2.67 3.42 -4.21
N ILE A 47 2.22 4.40 -3.43
CA ILE A 47 2.79 4.71 -2.12
C ILE A 47 1.96 3.96 -1.08
N LEU A 48 2.62 3.11 -0.29
CA LEU A 48 2.05 2.50 0.91
C LEU A 48 2.48 3.34 2.09
N ASP A 49 1.61 4.25 2.52
CA ASP A 49 1.81 5.11 3.68
C ASP A 49 1.07 4.51 4.87
N VAL A 50 1.80 4.05 5.89
CA VAL A 50 1.22 3.35 7.04
C VAL A 50 0.30 4.25 7.85
N GLU A 51 0.62 5.54 7.97
CA GLU A 51 -0.23 6.51 8.67
C GLU A 51 -1.54 6.69 7.91
N PHE A 52 -1.45 6.99 6.62
CA PHE A 52 -2.64 7.21 5.79
C PHE A 52 -3.55 5.99 5.75
N LEU A 53 -2.98 4.80 5.54
CA LEU A 53 -3.75 3.56 5.43
C LEU A 53 -4.32 3.16 6.80
N GLY A 54 -3.52 3.26 7.87
CA GLY A 54 -3.95 2.96 9.23
C GLY A 54 -5.08 3.87 9.68
N GLU A 55 -4.99 5.17 9.40
CA GLU A 55 -6.03 6.14 9.78
C GLU A 55 -7.34 5.88 9.03
N ARG A 56 -7.26 5.57 7.71
CA ARG A 56 -8.44 5.25 6.91
C ARG A 56 -9.13 3.97 7.39
N MET A 57 -8.36 2.94 7.75
CA MET A 57 -8.90 1.63 8.13
C MET A 57 -9.37 1.56 9.58
N PHE A 58 -8.64 2.17 10.52
CA PHE A 58 -8.84 1.97 11.96
C PHE A 58 -8.96 3.27 12.76
N GLY A 59 -8.80 4.42 12.12
CA GLY A 59 -8.90 5.73 12.76
C GLY A 59 -7.60 6.25 13.35
N ARG A 60 -7.63 7.51 13.79
CA ARG A 60 -6.46 8.26 14.25
C ARG A 60 -5.83 7.68 15.51
N GLU A 61 -6.66 7.23 16.46
CA GLU A 61 -6.20 6.69 17.76
C GLU A 61 -5.30 5.46 17.59
N PHE A 62 -5.61 4.59 16.63
CA PHE A 62 -4.78 3.43 16.30
C PHE A 62 -3.41 3.85 15.80
N VAL A 63 -3.35 4.82 14.88
CA VAL A 63 -2.09 5.30 14.29
C VAL A 63 -1.21 5.99 15.32
N GLU A 64 -1.80 6.81 16.18
CA GLU A 64 -1.06 7.48 17.26
C GLU A 64 -0.48 6.47 18.24
N TRP A 65 -1.27 5.46 18.63
CA TRP A 65 -0.75 4.35 19.44
C TRP A 65 0.36 3.59 18.70
N LEU A 66 0.20 3.30 17.41
CA LEU A 66 1.18 2.57 16.61
C LEU A 66 2.54 3.27 16.61
N PHE A 67 2.57 4.59 16.40
CA PHE A 67 3.81 5.37 16.39
C PHE A 67 4.40 5.65 17.77
N GLN A 68 3.60 5.60 18.83
CA GLN A 68 4.12 5.66 20.20
C GLN A 68 4.72 4.32 20.65
N ASN A 69 4.26 3.20 20.09
CA ASN A 69 4.63 1.85 20.53
C ASN A 69 5.54 1.09 19.55
N THR A 70 5.82 1.66 18.37
CA THR A 70 6.63 1.01 17.34
C THR A 70 7.56 2.01 16.66
N GLU A 71 8.83 1.66 16.58
CA GLU A 71 9.83 2.44 15.85
C GLU A 71 9.50 2.49 14.35
N PRO A 72 9.51 3.68 13.70
CA PRO A 72 9.29 3.79 12.25
C PRO A 72 10.23 2.92 11.42
N SER A 73 11.47 2.75 11.89
CA SER A 73 12.47 1.89 11.24
C SER A 73 12.10 0.40 11.29
N GLU A 74 11.47 -0.05 12.38
CA GLU A 74 10.93 -1.41 12.50
C GLU A 74 9.77 -1.63 11.54
N LEU A 75 8.81 -0.69 11.50
CA LEU A 75 7.70 -0.73 10.56
C LEU A 75 8.20 -0.83 9.12
N LEU A 76 9.15 0.02 8.75
CA LEU A 76 9.82 -0.04 7.45
C LEU A 76 10.46 -1.42 7.23
N PHE A 77 11.30 -1.91 8.13
CA PHE A 77 11.96 -3.21 7.94
C PHE A 77 10.95 -4.36 7.74
N ARG A 78 9.87 -4.37 8.51
CA ARG A 78 8.80 -5.36 8.39
C ARG A 78 8.06 -5.23 7.06
N LEU A 79 7.77 -4.01 6.60
CA LEU A 79 7.21 -3.78 5.26
C LEU A 79 8.12 -4.34 4.17
N ALA A 80 9.42 -4.04 4.19
CA ALA A 80 10.35 -4.56 3.20
C ALA A 80 10.42 -6.09 3.22
N ARG A 81 10.43 -6.70 4.41
CA ARG A 81 10.53 -8.15 4.58
C ARG A 81 9.28 -8.88 4.10
N GLU A 82 8.10 -8.44 4.54
CA GLU A 82 6.83 -9.13 4.28
C GLU A 82 6.29 -8.82 2.88
N ALA A 83 6.39 -7.56 2.45
CA ALA A 83 5.83 -7.08 1.19
C ALA A 83 6.83 -7.15 0.01
N ARG A 84 8.12 -7.45 0.27
CA ARG A 84 9.20 -7.43 -0.75
C ARG A 84 9.26 -6.12 -1.55
N VAL A 85 8.94 -5.02 -0.88
CA VAL A 85 8.88 -3.68 -1.47
C VAL A 85 10.19 -2.93 -1.20
N VAL A 86 10.61 -2.11 -2.17
CA VAL A 86 11.72 -1.18 -1.97
C VAL A 86 11.18 0.05 -1.28
N LEU A 87 11.66 0.30 -0.06
CA LEU A 87 11.23 1.45 0.72
C LEU A 87 12.07 2.65 0.31
N LEU A 88 11.41 3.63 -0.30
CA LEU A 88 11.95 4.97 -0.43
C LEU A 88 11.27 5.82 0.64
N PRO A 89 12.01 6.50 1.54
CA PRO A 89 11.41 7.40 2.52
C PRO A 89 10.46 8.36 1.81
N GLY A 90 9.17 8.32 2.16
CA GLY A 90 8.17 9.19 1.56
C GLY A 90 8.34 10.61 2.08
N ARG A 91 8.74 11.50 1.16
CA ARG A 91 9.00 12.94 1.33
C ARG A 91 10.25 13.27 2.17
N GLY A 92 10.86 14.41 1.81
CA GLY A 92 12.21 14.80 2.17
C GLY A 92 12.50 14.95 3.66
N PHE A 93 13.79 15.11 3.95
CA PHE A 93 14.39 15.42 5.25
C PHE A 93 13.43 16.09 6.24
N GLY A 94 12.96 15.36 7.26
CA GLY A 94 12.41 15.96 8.47
C GLY A 94 11.19 15.30 9.12
N THR A 95 10.47 14.38 8.47
CA THR A 95 9.31 13.71 9.09
C THR A 95 9.35 12.19 8.90
N ALA A 96 9.28 11.46 10.02
CA ALA A 96 9.35 10.00 10.06
C ALA A 96 7.98 9.38 9.76
N HIS A 97 7.49 9.54 8.54
CA HIS A 97 6.30 8.81 8.08
C HIS A 97 6.77 7.49 7.43
N PRO A 98 6.61 6.34 8.10
CA PRO A 98 7.03 5.06 7.54
C PRO A 98 6.18 4.74 6.32
N SER A 99 6.77 4.94 5.15
CA SER A 99 6.13 4.78 3.86
C SER A 99 7.03 4.01 2.90
N GLY A 100 6.40 3.17 2.08
CA GLY A 100 7.04 2.34 1.07
C GLY A 100 6.55 2.66 -0.34
N ARG A 101 7.35 2.37 -1.35
CA ARG A 101 6.90 2.46 -2.75
C ARG A 101 6.89 1.08 -3.38
N VAL A 102 5.79 0.75 -4.02
CA VAL A 102 5.64 -0.50 -4.77
C VAL A 102 5.59 -0.16 -6.24
N SER A 103 6.54 -0.66 -7.03
CA SER A 103 6.41 -0.58 -8.48
C SER A 103 5.25 -1.48 -8.92
N LEU A 104 4.36 -0.96 -9.75
CA LEU A 104 3.25 -1.71 -10.34
C LEU A 104 3.60 -2.30 -11.72
N ALA A 105 4.80 -2.00 -12.23
CA ALA A 105 5.23 -2.39 -13.57
C ALA A 105 5.98 -3.73 -13.60
N ASN A 106 6.60 -4.14 -12.49
CA ASN A 106 7.66 -5.15 -12.46
C ASN A 106 7.22 -6.57 -12.06
N LEU A 107 6.02 -6.76 -11.48
CA LEU A 107 5.56 -8.07 -11.00
C LEU A 107 4.25 -8.51 -11.67
N ASN A 108 3.88 -9.78 -11.46
CA ASN A 108 2.58 -10.30 -11.90
C ASN A 108 1.48 -9.95 -10.89
N GLU A 109 0.22 -9.94 -11.34
CA GLU A 109 -0.93 -9.65 -10.47
C GLU A 109 -1.00 -10.55 -9.23
N SER A 110 -0.71 -11.85 -9.40
CA SER A 110 -0.65 -12.81 -8.30
C SER A 110 0.36 -12.45 -7.22
N ASP A 111 1.45 -11.78 -7.58
CA ASP A 111 2.46 -11.35 -6.63
C ASP A 111 1.98 -10.12 -5.87
N TYR A 112 1.30 -9.16 -6.52
CA TYR A 112 0.63 -8.06 -5.81
C TYR A 112 -0.42 -8.55 -4.83
N ARG A 113 -1.14 -9.64 -5.15
CA ARG A 113 -2.06 -10.24 -4.19
C ARG A 113 -1.36 -10.80 -2.96
N LYS A 114 -0.20 -11.46 -3.13
CA LYS A 114 0.63 -11.93 -2.00
C LYS A 114 1.12 -10.77 -1.16
N ILE A 115 1.56 -9.68 -1.81
CA ILE A 115 1.98 -8.45 -1.14
C ILE A 115 0.82 -7.89 -0.31
N GLY A 116 -0.37 -7.79 -0.88
CA GLY A 116 -1.55 -7.28 -0.18
C GLY A 116 -1.93 -8.13 1.04
N ARG A 117 -1.88 -9.46 0.93
CA ARG A 117 -2.10 -10.37 2.08
C ARG A 117 -1.03 -10.22 3.16
N ALA A 118 0.24 -10.07 2.78
CA ALA A 118 1.33 -9.88 3.72
C ALA A 118 1.17 -8.56 4.48
N MET A 119 0.78 -7.51 3.77
CA MET A 119 0.43 -6.20 4.34
C MET A 119 -0.76 -6.31 5.30
N ARG A 120 -1.83 -7.00 4.88
CA ARG A 120 -3.01 -7.23 5.73
C ARG A 120 -2.64 -7.94 7.02
N LYS A 121 -1.87 -9.02 6.93
CA LYS A 121 -1.38 -9.76 8.09
C LYS A 121 -0.56 -8.87 9.03
N LEU A 122 0.35 -8.06 8.48
CA LEU A 122 1.16 -7.12 9.27
C LEU A 122 0.27 -6.13 10.04
N ILE A 123 -0.75 -5.61 9.39
CA ILE A 123 -1.73 -4.70 9.98
C ILE A 123 -2.54 -5.39 11.07
N ASP A 124 -3.08 -6.60 10.80
CA ASP A 124 -3.85 -7.38 11.76
C ASP A 124 -3.05 -7.65 13.04
N GLU A 125 -1.76 -7.97 12.92
CA GLU A 125 -0.86 -8.14 14.08
C GLU A 125 -0.72 -6.87 14.93
N TYR A 126 -0.70 -5.67 14.31
CA TYR A 126 -0.68 -4.42 15.07
C TYR A 126 -2.02 -4.08 15.70
N VAL A 127 -3.13 -4.41 15.03
CA VAL A 127 -4.47 -4.28 15.59
C VAL A 127 -4.63 -5.17 16.82
N GLU A 128 -4.18 -6.42 16.76
CA GLU A 128 -4.19 -7.34 17.91
C GLU A 128 -3.38 -6.77 19.09
N ARG A 129 -2.18 -6.23 18.83
CA ARG A 129 -1.36 -5.57 19.88
C ARG A 129 -2.06 -4.35 20.45
N TYR A 130 -2.70 -3.53 19.61
CA TYR A 130 -3.48 -2.37 20.05
C TYR A 130 -4.65 -2.80 20.95
N THR A 131 -5.41 -3.81 20.55
CA THR A 131 -6.54 -4.33 21.33
C THR A 131 -6.08 -4.94 22.65
N ALA A 132 -4.94 -5.64 22.67
CA ALA A 132 -4.35 -6.16 23.91
C ALA A 132 -3.88 -5.04 24.86
N ALA A 133 -3.37 -3.93 24.33
CA ALA A 133 -2.87 -2.81 25.11
C ALA A 133 -3.99 -1.88 25.64
N THR A 134 -5.05 -1.68 24.84
CA THR A 134 -6.10 -0.69 25.13
C THR A 134 -7.42 -1.30 25.60
N GLY A 135 -7.64 -2.60 25.35
CA GLY A 135 -8.94 -3.25 25.54
C GLY A 135 -9.98 -2.90 24.47
N THR A 136 -9.66 -2.01 23.52
CA THR A 136 -10.56 -1.58 22.44
C THR A 136 -10.42 -2.52 21.25
N LYS A 137 -11.53 -3.14 20.83
CA LYS A 137 -11.58 -3.90 19.58
C LYS A 137 -11.77 -2.96 18.40
N LEU A 138 -10.86 -3.04 17.44
CA LEU A 138 -10.97 -2.33 16.17
C LEU A 138 -11.41 -3.33 15.10
N ASP A 139 -12.63 -3.15 14.59
CA ASP A 139 -13.06 -3.83 13.38
C ASP A 139 -12.74 -2.90 12.20
N GLY A 140 -12.07 -3.42 11.17
CA GLY A 140 -11.68 -2.62 10.01
C GLY A 140 -12.88 -1.97 9.36
N LYS A 141 -12.79 -0.68 9.03
CA LYS A 141 -13.84 0.03 8.30
C LYS A 141 -13.94 -0.56 6.89
N GLU A 142 -15.09 -1.13 6.55
CA GLU A 142 -15.43 -1.63 5.20
C GLU A 142 -15.40 -0.50 4.15
#